data_AF-A0A7D9E5K9-F1
#
_entry.id   AF-A0A7D9E5K9-F1
#
_cell.length_a   1.000
_cell.length_b   1.000
_cell.length_c   1.000
_cell.angle_alpha   90.00
_cell.angle_beta   90.00
_cell.angle_gamma   90.00
#
_symmetry.space_group_name_H-M   'P 1'
#
loop_
_entity.id
_entity.type
_entity.pdbx_description
1 polymer ?
#
loop_
_entity_poly.entity_id
_entity_poly.type
_entity_poly.pdbx_seq_one_letter_code
_entity_poly.pdbx_strand_id
1 'polypeptide(L)'
;MSGDVHFFEGSEKLMEIWWDSPSKLTGPAMNDADLRRIPREKMEKILDIAGCKIISEIKNEHMTAYLLSESSMYISRDRIILKTCGTTPLLRAAIQLTKVVEEECGLTEVKDMFYSRKGFIQPHLQQAPHQTFQQEVDVLDDFFPGGGAYTLGRLNSDHCWHLFTTDNSTDGLKIPDQTLEILMNDLDPSILKQYYKGYYQDAKELTKSVGINDLIPGTTIDDYIFEPCGYSANGILKDSYFTIHVTPQEEFSYASFETNVKFDSLKELIEKVLKIFKPGRFIMTLFGNSIAPCGNSLRTFEKSFAPYKRKDLHFACFRNYNLTYGYYEHL
;
A
#
# COMPACT_ATOMS: atom_id res chain seq x y z
N MET A 1 -27.92 -15.26 17.89
CA MET A 1 -28.45 -14.80 16.59
C MET A 1 -27.24 -14.79 15.66
N SER A 2 -27.13 -15.80 14.80
CA SER A 2 -26.11 -15.84 13.75
C SER A 2 -26.52 -14.83 12.68
N GLY A 3 -26.11 -13.58 12.85
CA GLY A 3 -26.18 -12.61 11.76
C GLY A 3 -25.21 -13.09 10.67
N ASP A 4 -25.68 -13.21 9.44
CA ASP A 4 -24.84 -13.57 8.30
C ASP A 4 -23.63 -12.63 8.26
N VAL A 5 -22.43 -13.17 8.48
CA VAL A 5 -21.20 -12.39 8.36
C VAL A 5 -21.00 -12.12 6.87
N HIS A 6 -21.27 -10.88 6.45
CA HIS A 6 -21.00 -10.46 5.08
C HIS A 6 -19.48 -10.47 4.86
N PHE A 7 -19.03 -11.26 3.88
CA PHE A 7 -17.61 -11.35 3.52
C PHE A 7 -17.06 -9.98 3.12
N PHE A 8 -15.83 -9.67 3.57
CA PHE A 8 -15.09 -8.49 3.15
C PHE A 8 -13.69 -8.91 2.72
N GLU A 9 -13.27 -8.50 1.52
CA GLU A 9 -11.91 -8.78 1.03
C GLU A 9 -10.95 -7.73 1.61
N GLY A 10 -10.26 -8.09 2.69
CA GLY A 10 -9.24 -7.23 3.31
C GLY A 10 -8.01 -7.01 2.44
N SER A 11 -7.68 -7.97 1.55
CA SER A 11 -6.52 -7.89 0.66
C SER A 11 -6.62 -6.67 -0.25
N GLU A 12 -5.61 -5.80 -0.21
CA GLU A 12 -5.64 -4.53 -0.93
C GLU A 12 -5.12 -4.65 -2.37
N LYS A 13 -5.53 -3.67 -3.17
CA LYS A 13 -4.92 -3.29 -4.44
C LYS A 13 -4.10 -2.03 -4.19
N LEU A 14 -2.85 -2.02 -4.63
CA LEU A 14 -1.94 -0.90 -4.48
C LEU A 14 -1.51 -0.39 -5.85
N MET A 15 -1.63 0.91 -6.08
CA MET A 15 -1.11 1.60 -7.25
C MET A 15 -0.24 2.75 -6.80
N GLU A 16 0.99 2.79 -7.29
CA GLU A 16 1.95 3.87 -7.12
C GLU A 16 2.38 4.35 -8.50
N ILE A 17 2.16 5.63 -8.79
CA ILE A 17 2.53 6.24 -10.08
C ILE A 17 3.43 7.44 -9.79
N TRP A 18 4.53 7.49 -10.53
CA TRP A 18 5.50 8.58 -10.54
C TRP A 18 5.47 9.29 -11.88
N TRP A 19 5.46 10.62 -11.85
CA TRP A 19 5.56 11.44 -13.04
C TRP A 19 6.93 12.09 -13.11
N ASP A 20 7.46 12.24 -14.32
CA ASP A 20 8.68 13.02 -14.50
C ASP A 20 8.39 14.50 -14.31
N SER A 21 9.34 15.21 -13.69
CA SER A 21 9.32 16.67 -13.76
C SER A 21 9.38 17.08 -15.24
N PRO A 22 8.55 18.03 -15.69
CA PRO A 22 8.35 18.28 -17.10
C PRO A 22 9.65 18.77 -17.75
N SER A 23 10.34 17.86 -18.45
CA SER A 23 11.60 18.14 -19.14
C SER A 23 11.43 19.13 -20.30
N LYS A 24 10.20 19.39 -20.73
CA LYS A 24 9.84 20.26 -21.86
C LYS A 24 9.25 21.62 -21.47
N LEU A 25 9.05 21.91 -20.18
CA LEU A 25 8.59 23.24 -19.75
C LEU A 25 9.78 24.14 -19.40
N THR A 26 10.16 25.02 -20.33
CA THR A 26 11.10 26.12 -20.05
C THR A 26 10.33 27.34 -19.50
N GLY A 27 10.75 27.88 -18.36
CA GLY A 27 10.18 29.11 -17.77
C GLY A 27 9.49 28.90 -16.41
N PRO A 28 8.76 29.90 -15.88
CA PRO A 28 8.13 29.84 -14.56
C PRO A 28 7.13 28.69 -14.37
N ALA A 29 6.61 28.11 -15.46
CA ALA A 29 5.75 26.93 -15.46
C ALA A 29 6.43 25.65 -14.94
N MET A 30 7.77 25.56 -14.96
CA MET A 30 8.51 24.41 -14.42
C MET A 30 8.34 24.27 -12.89
N ASN A 31 8.11 25.39 -12.18
CA ASN A 31 7.96 25.41 -10.73
C ASN A 31 6.53 25.04 -10.26
N ASP A 32 5.54 25.04 -11.16
CA ASP A 32 4.12 24.84 -10.82
C ASP A 32 3.67 23.37 -10.88
N ALA A 33 4.44 22.46 -11.47
CA ALA A 33 4.11 21.03 -11.53
C ALA A 33 4.21 20.40 -10.13
N ASP A 34 3.07 20.28 -9.47
CA ASP A 34 2.94 19.74 -8.11
C ASP A 34 1.55 19.10 -7.95
N LEU A 35 1.51 17.76 -7.88
CA LEU A 35 0.26 16.98 -7.83
C LEU A 35 -0.60 17.34 -6.61
N ARG A 36 -0.01 17.90 -5.55
CA ARG A 36 -0.74 18.34 -4.34
C ARG A 36 -1.64 19.56 -4.59
N ARG A 37 -1.47 20.23 -5.74
CA ARG A 37 -2.31 21.37 -6.14
C ARG A 37 -3.60 20.95 -6.82
N ILE A 38 -3.74 19.67 -7.19
CA ILE A 38 -4.98 19.17 -7.79
C ILE A 38 -6.13 19.42 -6.82
N PRO A 39 -7.23 20.05 -7.27
CA PRO A 39 -8.35 20.37 -6.40
C PRO A 39 -8.91 19.11 -5.72
N ARG A 40 -9.19 19.22 -4.42
CA ARG A 40 -9.79 18.14 -3.63
C ARG A 40 -11.07 17.57 -4.28
N GLU A 41 -11.91 18.41 -4.86
CA GLU A 41 -13.14 17.97 -5.55
C GLU A 41 -12.83 17.04 -6.74
N LYS A 42 -11.74 17.28 -7.47
CA LYS A 42 -11.30 16.36 -8.55
C LYS A 42 -10.82 15.03 -7.97
N MET A 43 -10.10 15.06 -6.85
CA MET A 43 -9.69 13.83 -6.14
C MET A 43 -10.90 13.04 -5.62
N GLU A 44 -11.90 13.71 -5.06
CA GLU A 44 -13.16 13.08 -4.62
C GLU A 44 -13.88 12.42 -5.80
N LYS A 45 -13.93 13.06 -6.98
CA LYS A 45 -14.49 12.45 -8.20
C LYS A 45 -13.73 11.21 -8.66
N ILE A 46 -12.39 11.18 -8.52
CA ILE A 46 -11.59 9.98 -8.81
C ILE A 46 -11.90 8.87 -7.80
N LEU A 47 -11.98 9.20 -6.52
CA LEU A 47 -12.29 8.24 -5.46
C LEU A 47 -13.71 7.67 -5.60
N ASP A 48 -14.68 8.47 -6.08
CA ASP A 48 -16.03 8.01 -6.40
C ASP A 48 -16.05 6.89 -7.45
N ILE A 49 -15.11 6.90 -8.40
CA ILE A 49 -14.96 5.83 -9.40
C ILE A 49 -14.50 4.53 -8.72
N ALA A 50 -13.62 4.63 -7.71
CA ALA A 50 -13.20 3.49 -6.90
C ALA A 50 -14.26 3.07 -5.86
N GLY A 51 -15.34 3.84 -5.69
CA GLY A 51 -16.32 3.60 -4.62
C GLY A 51 -15.83 4.01 -3.23
N CYS A 52 -14.80 4.87 -3.16
CA CYS A 52 -14.19 5.33 -1.92
C CYS A 52 -14.64 6.75 -1.57
N LYS A 53 -14.68 7.08 -0.28
CA LYS A 53 -14.87 8.45 0.22
C LYS A 53 -13.70 8.87 1.10
N ILE A 54 -13.37 10.16 1.09
CA ILE A 54 -12.40 10.73 2.02
C ILE A 54 -13.06 10.87 3.40
N ILE A 55 -12.50 10.21 4.41
CA ILE A 55 -12.92 10.34 5.81
C ILE A 55 -12.24 11.55 6.44
N SER A 56 -10.93 11.65 6.28
CA SER A 56 -10.11 12.69 6.89
C SER A 56 -8.84 12.94 6.05
N GLU A 57 -8.15 14.04 6.36
CA GLU A 57 -6.88 14.37 5.72
C GLU A 57 -5.86 14.87 6.76
N ILE A 58 -4.59 14.55 6.51
CA ILE A 58 -3.44 15.19 7.15
C ILE A 58 -2.43 15.64 6.09
N LYS A 59 -1.68 16.71 6.40
CA LYS A 59 -0.77 17.36 5.45
C LYS A 59 0.52 17.78 6.13
N ASN A 60 1.61 17.74 5.39
CA ASN A 60 2.88 18.38 5.74
C ASN A 60 3.51 19.04 4.50
N GLU A 61 4.74 19.55 4.62
CA GLU A 61 5.45 20.24 3.54
C GLU A 61 5.76 19.36 2.31
N HIS A 62 5.65 18.04 2.41
CA HIS A 62 6.02 17.08 1.37
C HIS A 62 4.84 16.30 0.80
N MET A 63 3.79 16.05 1.59
CA MET A 63 2.66 15.21 1.17
C MET A 63 1.33 15.57 1.80
N THR A 64 0.26 15.22 1.09
CA THR A 64 -1.11 15.11 1.60
C THR A 64 -1.46 13.63 1.71
N ALA A 65 -1.99 13.20 2.86
CA ALA A 65 -2.52 11.86 3.05
C ALA A 65 -4.03 11.93 3.32
N TYR A 66 -4.79 11.11 2.62
CA TYR A 66 -6.22 10.93 2.78
C TYR A 66 -6.49 9.55 3.37
N LEU A 67 -7.16 9.53 4.51
CA LEU A 67 -7.76 8.31 5.04
C LEU A 67 -9.09 8.09 4.32
N LEU A 68 -9.25 6.92 3.69
CA LEU A 68 -10.41 6.61 2.87
C LEU A 68 -11.34 5.63 3.59
N SER A 69 -12.59 5.58 3.13
CA SER A 69 -13.55 4.56 3.57
C SER A 69 -13.10 3.13 3.31
N GLU A 70 -12.25 2.93 2.30
CA GLU A 70 -11.78 1.63 1.84
C GLU A 70 -10.25 1.64 1.63
N SER A 71 -9.47 2.17 2.58
CA SER A 71 -8.00 2.26 2.65
C SER A 71 -7.41 3.69 2.60
N SER A 72 -6.52 4.04 1.68
CA SER A 72 -5.65 5.23 1.79
C SER A 72 -5.22 5.82 0.45
N MET A 73 -4.96 7.13 0.42
CA MET A 73 -4.31 7.80 -0.71
C MET A 73 -3.24 8.80 -0.23
N TYR A 74 -2.07 8.79 -0.85
CA TYR A 74 -0.97 9.72 -0.59
C TYR A 74 -0.60 10.48 -1.84
N ILE A 75 -0.42 11.79 -1.72
CA ILE A 75 -0.06 12.69 -2.82
C ILE A 75 1.18 13.48 -2.41
N SER A 76 2.30 13.28 -3.10
CA SER A 76 3.49 14.12 -3.03
C SER A 76 3.56 15.05 -4.26
N ARG A 77 4.69 15.74 -4.46
CA ARG A 77 4.88 16.63 -5.61
C ARG A 77 4.72 15.92 -6.96
N ASP A 78 5.22 14.70 -7.07
CA ASP A 78 5.43 13.95 -8.32
C ASP A 78 5.01 12.47 -8.22
N ARG A 79 4.42 12.06 -7.08
CA ARG A 79 3.91 10.71 -6.85
C ARG A 79 2.51 10.71 -6.27
N ILE A 80 1.70 9.79 -6.75
CA ILE A 80 0.44 9.41 -6.11
C ILE A 80 0.46 7.93 -5.80
N ILE A 81 0.07 7.60 -4.57
CA ILE A 81 -0.18 6.24 -4.11
C ILE A 81 -1.66 6.14 -3.78
N LEU A 82 -2.35 5.21 -4.42
CA LEU A 82 -3.73 4.86 -4.15
C LEU A 82 -3.78 3.40 -3.74
N LYS A 83 -4.29 3.15 -2.53
CA LYS A 83 -4.52 1.82 -2.01
C LYS A 83 -6.00 1.65 -1.70
N THR A 84 -6.60 0.56 -2.18
CA THR A 84 -8.02 0.28 -1.94
C THR A 84 -8.27 -1.19 -1.61
N CYS A 85 -9.23 -1.48 -0.74
CA CYS A 85 -9.65 -2.84 -0.36
C CYS A 85 -11.08 -3.17 -0.80
N GLY A 86 -11.65 -4.28 -0.35
CA GLY A 86 -12.98 -4.74 -0.74
C GLY A 86 -13.09 -5.07 -2.23
N THR A 87 -14.20 -4.66 -2.86
CA THR A 87 -14.48 -4.91 -4.28
C THR A 87 -14.24 -3.68 -5.17
N THR A 88 -13.51 -2.69 -4.64
CA THR A 88 -13.21 -1.41 -5.30
C THR A 88 -12.48 -1.62 -6.65
N PRO A 89 -12.91 -0.97 -7.74
CA PRO A 89 -12.29 -1.10 -9.06
C PRO A 89 -11.11 -0.13 -9.24
N LEU A 90 -10.05 -0.31 -8.46
CA LEU A 90 -8.89 0.61 -8.39
C LEU A 90 -8.36 1.04 -9.77
N LEU A 91 -8.20 0.11 -10.72
CA LEU A 91 -7.60 0.44 -12.01
C LEU A 91 -8.44 1.45 -12.81
N ARG A 92 -9.77 1.43 -12.65
CA ARG A 92 -10.65 2.43 -13.29
C ARG A 92 -10.39 3.83 -12.76
N ALA A 93 -10.18 3.97 -11.45
CA ALA A 93 -9.85 5.24 -10.82
C ALA A 93 -8.45 5.70 -11.21
N ALA A 94 -7.45 4.81 -11.16
CA ALA A 94 -6.07 5.12 -11.54
C ALA A 94 -5.94 5.62 -13.00
N ILE A 95 -6.68 5.03 -13.94
CA ILE A 95 -6.69 5.46 -15.34
C ILE A 95 -7.30 6.85 -15.53
N GLN A 96 -8.35 7.20 -14.77
CA GLN A 96 -8.91 8.55 -14.86
C GLN A 96 -8.05 9.57 -14.10
N LEU A 97 -7.33 9.12 -13.08
CA LEU A 97 -6.38 9.95 -12.34
C LEU A 97 -5.28 10.47 -13.27
N THR A 98 -4.72 9.66 -14.17
CA THR A 98 -3.67 10.12 -15.09
C THR A 98 -4.15 11.28 -15.98
N LYS A 99 -5.41 11.27 -16.41
CA LYS A 99 -6.01 12.38 -17.18
C LYS A 99 -6.18 13.64 -16.33
N VAL A 100 -6.61 13.49 -15.09
CA VAL A 100 -6.71 14.63 -14.15
C VAL A 100 -5.33 15.25 -13.90
N VAL A 101 -4.29 14.40 -13.78
CA VAL A 101 -2.91 14.86 -13.62
C VAL A 101 -2.42 15.62 -14.86
N GLU A 102 -2.72 15.12 -16.06
CA GLU A 102 -2.43 15.83 -17.31
C GLU A 102 -3.15 17.20 -17.36
N GLU A 103 -4.46 17.24 -17.09
CA GLU A 103 -5.27 18.45 -17.14
C GLU A 103 -4.82 19.52 -16.12
N GLU A 104 -4.54 19.11 -14.89
CA GLU A 104 -4.29 20.04 -13.77
C GLU A 104 -2.82 20.38 -13.59
N CYS A 105 -1.91 19.48 -13.98
CA CYS A 105 -0.48 19.64 -13.74
C CYS A 105 0.36 19.66 -15.03
N GLY A 106 -0.24 19.37 -16.20
CA GLY A 106 0.49 19.30 -17.48
C GLY A 106 1.48 18.13 -17.55
N LEU A 107 1.30 17.11 -16.71
CA LEU A 107 2.20 15.97 -16.61
C LEU A 107 1.65 14.80 -17.44
N THR A 108 2.28 14.55 -18.59
CA THR A 108 1.88 13.48 -19.54
C THR A 108 2.76 12.24 -19.45
N GLU A 109 3.99 12.39 -18.95
CA GLU A 109 4.99 11.33 -18.93
C GLU A 109 5.01 10.62 -17.57
N VAL A 110 4.61 9.36 -17.57
CA VAL A 110 4.75 8.47 -16.42
C VAL A 110 6.18 7.94 -16.39
N LYS A 111 6.91 8.34 -15.35
CA LYS A 111 8.29 7.94 -15.13
C LYS A 111 8.38 6.49 -14.70
N ASP A 112 7.54 6.11 -13.75
CA ASP A 112 7.47 4.76 -13.23
C ASP A 112 6.08 4.49 -12.65
N MET A 113 5.67 3.22 -12.64
CA MET A 113 4.43 2.80 -12.06
C MET A 113 4.55 1.40 -11.48
N PHE A 114 3.85 1.17 -10.37
CA PHE A 114 3.77 -0.10 -9.67
C PHE A 114 2.32 -0.39 -9.35
N TYR A 115 1.80 -1.50 -9.85
CA TYR A 115 0.53 -2.06 -9.44
C TYR A 115 0.80 -3.40 -8.78
N SER A 116 0.37 -3.55 -7.53
CA SER A 116 0.56 -4.81 -6.82
C SER A 116 -0.65 -5.19 -5.98
N ARG A 117 -0.74 -6.49 -5.70
CA ARG A 117 -1.68 -7.04 -4.73
C ARG A 117 -1.33 -8.46 -4.36
N LYS A 118 -1.77 -8.88 -3.17
CA LYS A 118 -1.87 -10.29 -2.82
C LYS A 118 -2.97 -10.99 -3.64
N GLY A 119 -2.89 -12.31 -3.77
CA GLY A 119 -4.01 -13.13 -4.22
C GLY A 119 -5.25 -12.94 -3.33
N PHE A 120 -6.41 -12.71 -3.95
CA PHE A 120 -7.69 -12.54 -3.26
C PHE A 120 -8.19 -13.84 -2.64
N ILE A 121 -8.93 -13.76 -1.54
CA ILE A 121 -9.64 -14.88 -0.95
C ILE A 121 -10.82 -15.28 -1.84
N GLN A 122 -11.57 -14.29 -2.35
CA GLN A 122 -12.69 -14.52 -3.28
C GLN A 122 -12.57 -13.68 -4.56
N PRO A 123 -11.70 -14.08 -5.52
CA PRO A 123 -11.48 -13.32 -6.76
C PRO A 123 -12.76 -13.08 -7.58
N HIS A 124 -13.70 -14.03 -7.55
CA HIS A 124 -14.95 -13.96 -8.31
C HIS A 124 -15.92 -12.86 -7.82
N LEU A 125 -15.75 -12.34 -6.60
CA LEU A 125 -16.53 -11.21 -6.08
C LEU A 125 -15.98 -9.85 -6.51
N GLN A 126 -14.78 -9.81 -7.07
CA GLN A 126 -14.17 -8.57 -7.53
C GLN A 126 -14.89 -8.02 -8.76
N GLN A 127 -14.87 -6.69 -8.91
CA GLN A 127 -15.38 -6.02 -10.09
C GLN A 127 -14.33 -6.02 -11.20
N ALA A 128 -14.77 -6.07 -12.47
CA ALA A 128 -13.85 -6.06 -13.59
C ALA A 128 -13.01 -4.77 -13.61
N PRO A 129 -11.69 -4.82 -13.83
CA PRO A 129 -10.92 -5.96 -14.35
C PRO A 129 -10.29 -6.88 -13.28
N HIS A 130 -10.69 -6.79 -12.02
CA HIS A 130 -9.94 -7.35 -10.88
C HIS A 130 -10.23 -8.81 -10.52
N GLN A 131 -10.92 -9.58 -11.37
CA GLN A 131 -11.19 -10.99 -11.06
C GLN A 131 -9.96 -11.87 -11.27
N THR A 132 -9.05 -11.49 -12.17
CA THR A 132 -7.81 -12.22 -12.43
C THR A 132 -6.66 -11.25 -12.65
N PHE A 133 -5.44 -11.69 -12.35
CA PHE A 133 -4.26 -10.86 -12.62
C PHE A 133 -4.06 -10.63 -14.12
N GLN A 134 -4.42 -11.60 -14.98
CA GLN A 134 -4.31 -11.40 -16.43
C GLN A 134 -5.21 -10.26 -16.93
N GLN A 135 -6.45 -10.15 -16.45
CA GLN A 135 -7.33 -9.04 -16.82
C GLN A 135 -6.80 -7.68 -16.35
N GLU A 136 -6.15 -7.64 -15.18
CA GLU A 136 -5.49 -6.43 -14.69
C GLU A 136 -4.30 -6.07 -15.58
N VAL A 137 -3.50 -7.06 -15.98
CA VAL A 137 -2.37 -6.89 -16.92
C VAL A 137 -2.85 -6.41 -18.29
N ASP A 138 -3.90 -7.01 -18.85
CA ASP A 138 -4.44 -6.60 -20.16
C ASP A 138 -4.83 -5.12 -20.16
N VAL A 139 -5.45 -4.65 -19.08
CA VAL A 139 -5.76 -3.22 -18.90
C VAL A 139 -4.47 -2.41 -18.74
N LEU A 140 -3.53 -2.85 -17.90
CA LEU A 140 -2.31 -2.09 -17.64
C LEU A 140 -1.40 -1.96 -18.88
N ASP A 141 -1.30 -3.00 -19.72
CA ASP A 141 -0.53 -2.98 -20.96
C ASP A 141 -1.07 -1.94 -21.96
N ASP A 142 -2.38 -1.71 -21.98
CA ASP A 142 -3.01 -0.69 -22.84
C ASP A 142 -2.66 0.75 -22.41
N PHE A 143 -2.44 0.98 -21.10
CA PHE A 143 -2.20 2.33 -20.54
C PHE A 143 -0.72 2.62 -20.23
N PHE A 144 0.07 1.59 -19.94
CA PHE A 144 1.47 1.68 -19.51
C PHE A 144 2.33 0.75 -20.37
N PRO A 145 2.61 1.13 -21.64
CA PRO A 145 3.31 0.26 -22.57
C PRO A 145 4.73 -0.04 -22.08
N GLY A 146 5.19 -1.26 -22.34
CA GLY A 146 6.51 -1.73 -21.91
C GLY A 146 6.55 -2.20 -20.45
N GLY A 147 5.40 -2.37 -19.81
CA GLY A 147 5.30 -2.97 -18.49
C GLY A 147 5.65 -4.46 -18.46
N GLY A 148 6.04 -4.93 -17.28
CA GLY A 148 6.30 -6.32 -16.98
C GLY A 148 5.40 -6.80 -15.85
N ALA A 149 4.79 -7.98 -16.04
CA ALA A 149 3.96 -8.64 -15.04
C ALA A 149 4.69 -9.82 -14.38
N TYR A 150 4.60 -9.91 -13.06
CA TYR A 150 5.32 -10.87 -12.23
C TYR A 150 4.40 -11.44 -11.16
N THR A 151 4.66 -12.68 -10.75
CA THR A 151 4.01 -13.28 -9.58
C THR A 151 5.08 -13.94 -8.71
N LEU A 152 5.07 -13.60 -7.43
CA LEU A 152 5.95 -14.15 -6.41
C LEU A 152 5.14 -14.99 -5.42
N GLY A 153 5.77 -15.98 -4.79
CA GLY A 153 5.07 -16.99 -4.00
C GLY A 153 4.46 -18.11 -4.84
N ARG A 154 3.66 -18.96 -4.21
CA ARG A 154 3.09 -20.17 -4.84
C ARG A 154 1.80 -19.83 -5.58
N LEU A 155 1.72 -20.20 -6.86
CA LEU A 155 0.53 -19.93 -7.70
C LEU A 155 -0.71 -20.71 -7.26
N ASN A 156 -0.51 -21.86 -6.61
CA ASN A 156 -1.58 -22.74 -6.14
C ASN A 156 -1.98 -22.43 -4.69
N SER A 157 -1.69 -21.24 -4.19
CA SER A 157 -2.10 -20.77 -2.87
C SER A 157 -2.65 -19.35 -2.91
N ASP A 158 -3.26 -18.94 -1.80
CA ASP A 158 -3.76 -17.58 -1.57
C ASP A 158 -2.66 -16.58 -1.18
N HIS A 159 -1.41 -17.05 -1.04
CA HIS A 159 -0.25 -16.24 -0.71
C HIS A 159 0.68 -16.06 -1.91
N CYS A 160 0.13 -15.95 -3.11
CA CYS A 160 0.85 -15.30 -4.20
C CYS A 160 0.75 -13.77 -4.06
N TRP A 161 1.75 -13.07 -4.58
CA TRP A 161 1.77 -11.63 -4.68
C TRP A 161 2.08 -11.24 -6.12
N HIS A 162 1.20 -10.45 -6.71
CA HIS A 162 1.26 -10.03 -8.09
C HIS A 162 1.83 -8.62 -8.20
N LEU A 163 2.60 -8.38 -9.24
CA LEU A 163 3.20 -7.09 -9.56
C LEU A 163 3.16 -6.83 -11.05
N PHE A 164 2.66 -5.68 -11.43
CA PHE A 164 2.91 -5.08 -12.73
C PHE A 164 3.73 -3.81 -12.51
N THR A 165 4.79 -3.63 -13.28
CA THR A 165 5.64 -2.44 -13.17
C THR A 165 6.25 -2.07 -14.50
N THR A 166 6.52 -0.79 -14.71
CA THR A 166 7.26 -0.29 -15.87
C THR A 166 8.76 -0.22 -15.58
N ASP A 167 9.59 -0.34 -16.62
CA ASP A 167 11.03 -0.09 -16.52
C ASP A 167 11.43 1.08 -17.42
N ASN A 168 10.76 2.22 -17.22
CA ASN A 168 10.85 3.39 -18.10
C ASN A 168 11.96 4.37 -17.68
N SER A 169 12.33 4.41 -16.40
CA SER A 169 13.34 5.36 -15.91
C SER A 169 14.76 4.98 -16.34
N THR A 170 15.29 5.69 -17.34
CA THR A 170 16.71 5.63 -17.76
C THR A 170 17.61 6.57 -16.96
N ASP A 171 17.00 7.56 -16.29
CA ASP A 171 17.69 8.45 -15.38
C ASP A 171 18.10 7.66 -14.13
N GLY A 172 19.40 7.52 -13.91
CA GLY A 172 19.93 6.82 -12.74
C GLY A 172 19.29 7.29 -11.42
N LEU A 173 19.26 6.41 -10.44
CA LEU A 173 18.60 6.65 -9.14
C LEU A 173 19.18 7.89 -8.43
N LYS A 174 18.34 8.91 -8.23
CA LYS A 174 18.73 10.18 -7.56
C LYS A 174 18.33 10.23 -6.08
N ILE A 175 17.32 9.46 -5.69
CA ILE A 175 16.71 9.52 -4.34
C ILE A 175 16.65 8.10 -3.77
N PRO A 176 17.07 7.87 -2.51
CA PRO A 176 16.91 6.58 -1.86
C PRO A 176 15.44 6.26 -1.66
N ASP A 177 15.05 5.08 -2.13
CA ASP A 177 13.67 4.61 -2.09
C ASP A 177 13.61 3.15 -1.69
N GLN A 178 12.72 2.85 -0.76
CA GLN A 178 12.43 1.53 -0.27
C GLN A 178 10.98 1.49 0.19
N THR A 179 10.31 0.36 -0.02
CA THR A 179 8.93 0.16 0.40
C THR A 179 8.80 -1.22 0.99
N LEU A 180 8.41 -1.30 2.26
CA LEU A 180 8.11 -2.53 2.98
C LEU A 180 6.59 -2.70 3.03
N GLU A 181 6.08 -3.87 2.66
CA GLU A 181 4.72 -4.30 2.99
C GLU A 181 4.76 -5.57 3.84
N ILE A 182 3.86 -5.66 4.83
CA ILE A 182 3.60 -6.85 5.63
C ILE A 182 2.10 -7.12 5.57
N LEU A 183 1.70 -8.21 4.91
CA LEU A 183 0.31 -8.58 4.64
C LEU A 183 -0.04 -9.81 5.48
N MET A 184 -0.93 -9.64 6.45
CA MET A 184 -1.10 -10.52 7.60
C MET A 184 -2.49 -11.15 7.59
N ASN A 185 -2.55 -12.48 7.69
CA ASN A 185 -3.80 -13.24 7.76
C ASN A 185 -3.87 -14.05 9.06
N ASP A 186 -5.08 -14.51 9.37
CA ASP A 186 -5.37 -15.40 10.49
C ASP A 186 -4.89 -14.78 11.82
N LEU A 187 -5.29 -13.53 12.07
CA LEU A 187 -4.84 -12.78 13.23
C LEU A 187 -5.32 -13.46 14.53
N ASP A 188 -4.49 -13.44 15.57
CA ASP A 188 -4.81 -14.04 16.86
C ASP A 188 -6.16 -13.52 17.41
N PRO A 189 -7.15 -14.39 17.70
CA PRO A 189 -8.46 -13.97 18.18
C PRO A 189 -8.45 -13.05 19.41
N SER A 190 -7.39 -13.11 20.23
CA SER A 190 -7.23 -12.24 21.41
C SER A 190 -7.09 -10.75 21.07
N ILE A 191 -6.68 -10.41 19.84
CA ILE A 191 -6.50 -9.01 19.39
C ILE A 191 -7.68 -8.49 18.58
N LEU A 192 -8.49 -9.36 17.96
CA LEU A 192 -9.55 -8.96 17.02
C LEU A 192 -10.56 -7.97 17.64
N LYS A 193 -11.04 -8.26 18.85
CA LYS A 193 -12.03 -7.44 19.56
C LYS A 193 -11.60 -5.98 19.79
N GLN A 194 -10.29 -5.71 19.77
CA GLN A 194 -9.73 -4.38 19.98
C GLN A 194 -10.08 -3.42 18.85
N TYR A 195 -10.43 -3.95 17.67
CA TYR A 195 -10.76 -3.21 16.46
C TYR A 195 -12.27 -3.12 16.18
N TYR A 196 -13.11 -3.43 17.17
CA TYR A 196 -14.56 -3.23 17.12
C TYR A 196 -14.94 -1.89 17.74
N LYS A 197 -15.96 -1.23 17.16
CA LYS A 197 -16.46 0.01 17.72
C LYS A 197 -16.92 -0.18 19.16
N GLY A 198 -16.52 0.73 20.04
CA GLY A 198 -16.88 0.72 21.46
C GLY A 198 -15.94 -0.09 22.36
N TYR A 199 -14.93 -0.79 21.81
CA TYR A 199 -13.89 -1.41 22.66
C TYR A 199 -12.98 -0.36 23.30
N TYR A 200 -12.56 0.64 22.51
CA TYR A 200 -11.89 1.86 22.96
C TYR A 200 -12.84 3.05 22.82
N GLN A 201 -12.55 4.14 23.55
CA GLN A 201 -13.32 5.39 23.47
C GLN A 201 -13.27 5.99 22.07
N ASP A 202 -12.09 6.01 21.46
CA ASP A 202 -11.86 6.53 20.11
C ASP A 202 -10.66 5.85 19.43
N ALA A 203 -10.41 6.22 18.17
CA ALA A 203 -9.32 5.68 17.37
C ALA A 203 -7.95 6.00 17.97
N LYS A 204 -7.77 7.19 18.57
CA LYS A 204 -6.50 7.60 19.18
C LYS A 204 -6.15 6.75 20.39
N GLU A 205 -7.14 6.42 21.23
CA GLU A 205 -6.92 5.53 22.37
C GLU A 205 -6.51 4.13 21.89
N LEU A 206 -7.14 3.60 20.83
CA LEU A 206 -6.76 2.33 20.21
C LEU A 206 -5.30 2.39 19.73
N THR A 207 -4.97 3.38 18.89
CA THR A 207 -3.63 3.59 18.30
C THR A 207 -2.54 3.60 19.35
N LYS A 208 -2.78 4.30 20.46
CA LYS A 208 -1.85 4.36 21.58
C LYS A 208 -1.78 3.05 22.34
N SER A 209 -2.92 2.44 22.66
CA SER A 209 -3.00 1.25 23.52
C SER A 209 -2.40 0.02 22.88
N VAL A 210 -2.55 -0.15 21.56
CA VAL A 210 -1.98 -1.30 20.85
C VAL A 210 -0.51 -1.08 20.44
N GLY A 211 0.01 0.14 20.59
CA GLY A 211 1.40 0.48 20.30
C GLY A 211 1.69 0.93 18.86
N ILE A 212 0.67 1.24 18.06
CA ILE A 212 0.85 1.77 16.69
C ILE A 212 1.58 3.12 16.72
N ASN A 213 1.29 3.95 17.73
CA ASN A 213 1.95 5.24 17.92
C ASN A 213 3.50 5.15 18.02
N ASP A 214 4.02 3.98 18.43
CA ASP A 214 5.44 3.78 18.70
C ASP A 214 6.17 3.00 17.58
N LEU A 215 5.46 2.67 16.49
CA LEU A 215 6.04 1.97 15.34
C LEU A 215 7.13 2.82 14.67
N ILE A 216 6.81 4.08 14.36
CA ILE A 216 7.72 5.03 13.74
C ILE A 216 7.63 6.37 14.49
N PRO A 217 8.52 6.61 15.47
CA PRO A 217 8.47 7.82 16.27
C PRO A 217 8.54 9.11 15.44
N GLY A 218 7.71 10.09 15.79
CA GLY A 218 7.66 11.41 15.15
C GLY A 218 6.67 11.54 13.99
N THR A 219 5.97 10.46 13.62
CA THR A 219 4.90 10.52 12.62
C THR A 219 3.67 11.27 13.14
N THR A 220 3.06 12.08 12.28
CA THR A 220 1.69 12.54 12.50
C THR A 220 0.74 11.45 12.03
N ILE A 221 -0.16 11.00 12.92
CA ILE A 221 -1.09 9.89 12.65
C ILE A 221 -2.52 10.42 12.53
N ASP A 222 -3.21 9.99 11.50
CA ASP A 222 -4.66 10.12 11.29
C ASP A 222 -5.27 8.72 11.34
N ASP A 223 -6.22 8.48 12.24
CA ASP A 223 -6.75 7.16 12.54
C ASP A 223 -8.28 7.14 12.57
N TYR A 224 -8.85 5.97 12.27
CA TYR A 224 -10.31 5.80 12.22
C TYR A 224 -10.73 4.39 12.61
N ILE A 225 -11.83 4.29 13.38
CA ILE A 225 -12.52 3.02 13.70
C ILE A 225 -13.87 3.00 12.99
N PHE A 226 -14.05 2.00 12.14
CA PHE A 226 -15.25 1.76 11.34
C PHE A 226 -16.37 1.11 12.15
N GLU A 227 -17.60 1.20 11.63
CA GLU A 227 -18.80 0.60 12.22
C GLU A 227 -19.24 -0.61 11.38
N PRO A 228 -19.50 -1.78 12.00
CA PRO A 228 -19.34 -2.08 13.42
C PRO A 228 -17.90 -2.36 13.87
N CYS A 229 -17.00 -2.59 12.91
CA CYS A 229 -15.61 -2.90 13.18
C CYS A 229 -14.71 -2.55 12.00
N GLY A 230 -13.40 -2.57 12.25
CA GLY A 230 -12.38 -2.21 11.29
C GLY A 230 -11.60 -0.99 11.76
N TYR A 231 -10.35 -0.91 11.34
CA TYR A 231 -9.48 0.20 11.68
C TYR A 231 -8.59 0.57 10.50
N SER A 232 -8.31 1.86 10.36
CA SER A 232 -7.31 2.36 9.41
C SER A 232 -6.51 3.48 10.03
N ALA A 233 -5.25 3.59 9.64
CA ALA A 233 -4.40 4.71 10.05
C ALA A 233 -3.37 5.08 8.99
N ASN A 234 -3.19 6.37 8.82
CA ASN A 234 -2.16 6.98 8.00
C ASN A 234 -1.16 7.72 8.88
N GLY A 235 0.11 7.37 8.77
CA GLY A 235 1.22 8.12 9.35
C GLY A 235 2.00 8.88 8.28
N ILE A 236 2.34 10.14 8.52
CA ILE A 236 3.26 10.91 7.67
C ILE A 236 4.44 11.45 8.49
N LEU A 237 5.65 11.37 7.92
CA LEU A 237 6.89 11.90 8.48
C LEU A 237 7.79 12.40 7.35
N LYS A 238 7.94 13.72 7.23
CA LYS A 238 8.64 14.36 6.10
C LYS A 238 8.06 13.86 4.76
N ASP A 239 8.90 13.34 3.89
CA ASP A 239 8.58 12.76 2.58
C ASP A 239 8.20 11.26 2.64
N SER A 240 8.01 10.73 3.85
CA SER A 240 7.75 9.30 4.07
C SER A 240 6.41 9.09 4.77
N TYR A 241 5.86 7.90 4.62
CA TYR A 241 4.57 7.53 5.19
C TYR A 241 4.58 6.10 5.74
N PHE A 242 3.58 5.78 6.55
CA PHE A 242 3.11 4.42 6.73
C PHE A 242 1.59 4.38 6.66
N THR A 243 1.02 3.23 6.30
CA THR A 243 -0.42 2.98 6.38
C THR A 243 -0.71 1.62 7.01
N ILE A 244 -1.84 1.52 7.72
CA ILE A 244 -2.33 0.32 8.38
C ILE A 244 -3.81 0.15 8.08
N HIS A 245 -4.21 -1.06 7.72
CA HIS A 245 -5.63 -1.43 7.57
C HIS A 245 -5.91 -2.75 8.29
N VAL A 246 -7.02 -2.83 9.02
CA VAL A 246 -7.40 -4.02 9.80
C VAL A 246 -8.85 -4.40 9.52
N THR A 247 -9.05 -5.64 9.09
CA THR A 247 -10.34 -6.35 8.98
C THR A 247 -10.39 -7.40 10.10
N PRO A 248 -11.12 -7.15 11.20
CA PRO A 248 -11.02 -7.99 12.40
C PRO A 248 -12.03 -9.14 12.48
N GLN A 249 -12.85 -9.38 11.46
CA GLN A 249 -13.77 -10.52 11.42
C GLN A 249 -12.97 -11.82 11.38
N GLU A 250 -13.28 -12.78 12.25
CA GLU A 250 -12.46 -13.97 12.49
C GLU A 250 -12.32 -14.85 11.24
N GLU A 251 -13.39 -14.98 10.45
CA GLU A 251 -13.50 -15.85 9.28
C GLU A 251 -12.59 -15.44 8.12
N PHE A 252 -12.20 -14.17 8.07
CA PHE A 252 -11.37 -13.60 7.01
C PHE A 252 -10.46 -12.50 7.55
N SER A 253 -9.96 -12.69 8.77
CA SER A 253 -9.17 -11.67 9.46
C SER A 253 -7.91 -11.32 8.67
N TYR A 254 -7.69 -10.01 8.53
CA TYR A 254 -6.60 -9.47 7.73
C TYR A 254 -6.08 -8.17 8.33
N ALA A 255 -4.78 -7.98 8.28
CA ALA A 255 -4.16 -6.68 8.53
C ALA A 255 -3.05 -6.42 7.51
N SER A 256 -2.83 -5.17 7.18
CA SER A 256 -1.71 -4.73 6.36
C SER A 256 -0.92 -3.64 7.08
N PHE A 257 0.39 -3.65 6.87
CA PHE A 257 1.27 -2.54 7.21
C PHE A 257 2.16 -2.25 6.01
N GLU A 258 2.26 -0.98 5.64
CA GLU A 258 3.11 -0.54 4.54
C GLU A 258 3.85 0.73 4.93
N THR A 259 5.12 0.87 4.53
CA THR A 259 5.89 2.09 4.76
C THR A 259 7.02 2.26 3.76
N ASN A 260 7.31 3.51 3.42
CA ASN A 260 8.53 3.89 2.69
C ASN A 260 9.58 4.61 3.56
N VAL A 261 9.42 4.57 4.89
CA VAL A 261 10.38 5.18 5.81
C VAL A 261 11.74 4.47 5.67
N LYS A 262 12.79 5.29 5.56
CA LYS A 262 14.14 4.81 5.28
C LYS A 262 14.81 4.34 6.58
N PHE A 263 15.12 3.05 6.64
CA PHE A 263 15.80 2.38 7.74
C PHE A 263 17.00 1.58 7.23
N ASP A 264 18.13 1.64 7.93
CA ASP A 264 19.28 0.77 7.66
C ASP A 264 18.95 -0.71 7.93
N SER A 265 18.11 -0.96 8.95
CA SER A 265 17.63 -2.28 9.32
C SER A 265 16.17 -2.22 9.73
N LEU A 266 15.32 -2.96 9.02
CA LEU A 266 13.88 -3.03 9.27
C LEU A 266 13.50 -4.05 10.36
N LYS A 267 14.46 -4.80 10.91
CA LYS A 267 14.18 -5.94 11.81
C LYS A 267 13.30 -5.56 12.99
N GLU A 268 13.65 -4.50 13.72
CA GLU A 268 12.92 -4.08 14.91
C GLU A 268 11.50 -3.60 14.56
N LEU A 269 11.34 -2.86 13.46
CA LEU A 269 10.04 -2.43 12.97
C LEU A 269 9.15 -3.63 12.65
N ILE A 270 9.67 -4.60 11.89
CA ILE A 270 8.94 -5.83 11.55
C ILE A 270 8.54 -6.58 12.82
N GLU A 271 9.44 -6.76 13.78
CA GLU A 271 9.15 -7.42 15.06
C GLU A 271 8.06 -6.69 15.86
N LYS A 272 8.06 -5.34 15.85
CA LYS A 272 6.99 -4.55 16.48
C LYS A 272 5.65 -4.77 15.78
N VAL A 273 5.59 -4.69 14.44
CA VAL A 273 4.35 -4.91 13.67
C VAL A 273 3.80 -6.31 13.95
N LEU A 274 4.63 -7.35 13.88
CA LEU A 274 4.22 -8.72 14.15
C LEU A 274 3.74 -8.94 15.59
N LYS A 275 4.31 -8.20 16.56
CA LYS A 275 3.87 -8.24 17.96
C LYS A 275 2.48 -7.60 18.17
N ILE A 276 2.15 -6.56 17.42
CA ILE A 276 0.86 -5.86 17.49
C ILE A 276 -0.23 -6.76 16.91
N PHE A 277 -0.03 -7.26 15.69
CA PHE A 277 -1.09 -7.93 14.92
C PHE A 277 -1.15 -9.44 15.11
N LYS A 278 -0.05 -10.06 15.58
CA LYS A 278 0.04 -11.51 15.85
C LYS A 278 -0.62 -12.39 14.77
N PRO A 279 -0.21 -12.27 13.49
CA PRO A 279 -0.73 -13.13 12.44
C PRO A 279 -0.49 -14.62 12.71
N GLY A 280 -1.34 -15.49 12.18
CA GLY A 280 -1.01 -16.91 12.00
C GLY A 280 -0.05 -17.11 10.82
N ARG A 281 -0.13 -16.26 9.79
CA ARG A 281 0.75 -16.24 8.63
C ARG A 281 0.82 -14.86 7.98
N PHE A 282 1.92 -14.58 7.30
CA PHE A 282 2.07 -13.32 6.58
C PHE A 282 2.99 -13.42 5.36
N ILE A 283 2.75 -12.51 4.42
CA ILE A 283 3.67 -12.17 3.34
C ILE A 283 4.43 -10.90 3.73
N MET A 284 5.69 -10.83 3.34
CA MET A 284 6.47 -9.60 3.38
C MET A 284 7.09 -9.32 2.02
N THR A 285 6.95 -8.09 1.54
CA THR A 285 7.63 -7.58 0.34
C THR A 285 8.53 -6.41 0.73
N LEU A 286 9.71 -6.34 0.14
CA LEU A 286 10.61 -5.19 0.30
C LEU A 286 11.20 -4.81 -1.03
N PHE A 287 10.81 -3.64 -1.52
CA PHE A 287 11.53 -2.94 -2.57
C PHE A 287 12.66 -2.13 -1.95
N GLY A 288 13.82 -2.15 -2.59
CA GLY A 288 14.92 -1.26 -2.28
C GLY A 288 15.68 -0.92 -3.55
N ASN A 289 15.90 0.36 -3.81
CA ASN A 289 16.79 0.77 -4.89
C ASN A 289 18.27 0.68 -4.45
N SER A 290 19.22 0.85 -5.38
CA SER A 290 20.64 0.59 -5.10
C SER A 290 21.27 1.54 -4.06
N ILE A 291 20.62 2.68 -3.78
CA ILE A 291 21.07 3.69 -2.81
C ILE A 291 20.20 3.72 -1.55
N ALA A 292 19.23 2.80 -1.41
CA ALA A 292 18.38 2.69 -0.24
C ALA A 292 19.20 2.28 1.00
N PRO A 293 18.94 2.86 2.19
CA PRO A 293 19.68 2.53 3.40
C PRO A 293 19.58 1.06 3.84
N CYS A 294 18.47 0.37 3.53
CA CYS A 294 18.35 -1.06 3.79
C CYS A 294 19.36 -1.92 2.97
N GLY A 295 20.01 -1.32 1.97
CA GLY A 295 20.85 -2.02 1.01
C GLY A 295 20.04 -3.02 0.18
N ASN A 296 20.66 -4.15 -0.17
CA ASN A 296 19.96 -5.23 -0.85
C ASN A 296 18.85 -5.80 0.05
N SER A 297 17.60 -5.75 -0.41
CA SER A 297 16.39 -6.18 0.30
C SER A 297 16.52 -7.58 0.89
N LEU A 298 17.27 -8.49 0.27
CA LEU A 298 17.48 -9.86 0.73
C LEU A 298 18.08 -9.91 2.15
N ARG A 299 18.90 -8.92 2.53
CA ARG A 299 19.51 -8.82 3.87
C ARG A 299 18.49 -8.78 4.99
N THR A 300 17.35 -8.13 4.77
CA THR A 300 16.24 -8.08 5.73
C THR A 300 15.66 -9.48 5.95
N PHE A 301 15.56 -10.27 4.89
CA PHE A 301 14.98 -11.61 4.93
C PHE A 301 15.96 -12.65 5.46
N GLU A 302 17.27 -12.41 5.46
CA GLU A 302 18.25 -13.29 6.15
C GLU A 302 18.04 -13.33 7.68
N LYS A 303 17.31 -12.36 8.24
CA LYS A 303 16.95 -12.33 9.66
C LYS A 303 15.83 -13.32 9.97
N SER A 304 15.85 -13.84 11.19
CA SER A 304 14.74 -14.62 11.74
C SER A 304 13.73 -13.72 12.45
N PHE A 305 12.45 -14.10 12.35
CA PHE A 305 11.33 -13.44 13.02
C PHE A 305 10.60 -14.48 13.85
N ALA A 306 11.14 -14.84 15.03
CA ALA A 306 10.46 -15.80 15.91
C ALA A 306 9.11 -15.23 16.40
N PRO A 307 8.07 -16.06 16.57
CA PRO A 307 8.02 -17.53 16.42
C PRO A 307 7.74 -18.01 14.98
N TYR A 308 7.87 -17.17 13.97
CA TYR A 308 7.53 -17.50 12.58
C TYR A 308 8.65 -18.23 11.84
N LYS A 309 8.26 -19.20 11.02
CA LYS A 309 9.15 -19.91 10.10
C LYS A 309 8.86 -19.48 8.66
N ARG A 310 9.90 -19.03 7.97
CA ARG A 310 9.84 -18.75 6.52
C ARG A 310 9.62 -20.05 5.74
N LYS A 311 8.63 -20.05 4.85
CA LYS A 311 8.29 -21.18 3.97
C LYS A 311 8.71 -20.96 2.53
N ASP A 312 8.67 -19.73 2.05
CA ASP A 312 9.11 -19.36 0.69
C ASP A 312 9.92 -18.07 0.72
N LEU A 313 10.88 -17.92 -0.21
CA LEU A 313 11.71 -16.73 -0.39
C LEU A 313 12.01 -16.56 -1.88
N HIS A 314 11.55 -15.46 -2.47
CA HIS A 314 11.85 -15.11 -3.85
C HIS A 314 12.61 -13.79 -3.88
N PHE A 315 13.63 -13.71 -4.72
CA PHE A 315 14.40 -12.50 -4.96
C PHE A 315 14.32 -12.16 -6.45
N ALA A 316 13.93 -10.93 -6.77
CA ALA A 316 13.89 -10.40 -8.12
C ALA A 316 14.77 -9.16 -8.22
N CYS A 317 15.45 -9.02 -9.36
CA CYS A 317 16.26 -7.87 -9.69
C CYS A 317 15.64 -7.18 -10.90
N PHE A 318 15.14 -5.97 -10.69
CA PHE A 318 14.71 -5.05 -11.74
C PHE A 318 15.85 -4.06 -12.03
N ARG A 319 15.72 -3.23 -13.08
CA ARG A 319 16.77 -2.27 -13.43
C ARG A 319 17.14 -1.35 -12.27
N ASN A 320 16.14 -0.77 -11.62
CA ASN A 320 16.31 0.26 -10.59
C ASN A 320 16.06 -0.26 -9.16
N TYR A 321 15.45 -1.43 -9.02
CA TYR A 321 15.03 -1.96 -7.73
C TYR A 321 15.43 -3.43 -7.58
N ASN A 322 15.79 -3.81 -6.37
CA ASN A 322 15.71 -5.20 -5.96
C ASN A 322 14.45 -5.40 -5.13
N LEU A 323 13.79 -6.54 -5.32
CA LEU A 323 12.58 -6.92 -4.63
C LEU A 323 12.78 -8.28 -3.98
N THR A 324 12.53 -8.36 -2.68
CA THR A 324 12.44 -9.64 -1.98
C THR A 324 11.02 -9.87 -1.49
N TYR A 325 10.52 -11.07 -1.75
CA TYR A 325 9.27 -11.60 -1.25
C TYR A 325 9.57 -12.74 -0.27
N GLY A 326 8.84 -12.82 0.83
CA GLY A 326 8.91 -13.93 1.77
C GLY A 326 7.54 -14.29 2.34
N TYR A 327 7.28 -15.58 2.48
CA TYR A 327 6.09 -16.12 3.14
C TYR A 327 6.47 -16.78 4.46
N TYR A 328 5.72 -16.51 5.51
CA TYR A 328 5.99 -16.93 6.87
C TYR A 328 4.73 -17.49 7.54
N GLU A 329 4.90 -18.53 8.34
CA GLU A 329 3.83 -19.14 9.15
C GLU A 329 4.27 -19.23 10.61
N HIS A 330 3.35 -19.02 11.53
CA HIS A 330 3.56 -19.23 12.96
C HIS A 330 3.82 -20.73 13.20
N LEU A 331 4.79 -21.03 14.07
CA LEU A 331 5.13 -22.41 14.47
C LEU A 331 4.07 -23.04 15.37
#